data_AF-X0Y951-F1
#
_entry.id   AF-X0Y951-F1
#
_cell.length_a   1.000
_cell.length_b   1.000
_cell.length_c   1.000
_cell.angle_alpha   90.00
_cell.angle_beta   90.00
_cell.angle_gamma   90.00
#
_symmetry.space_group_name_H-M   'P 1'
#
loop_
_entity.id
_entity.type
_entity.pdbx_description
1 polymer ?
#
loop_
_entity_poly.entity_id
_entity_poly.type
_entity_poly.pdbx_seq_one_letter_code
_entity_poly.pdbx_strand_id
1 'polypeptide(L)'
;ESDQVPTDVAADDWQPFRERFRAHVQQFGHIIYDLDFAKPLPLDDPTPMLEMVRMYLRGEGSDPHERQGSLEARRVQAVEAVLRRVKGLKRWAFTTTLRWAQSLAEVREDGLADIGLGYPVLRQILRELGRRLVNVQTIERPDDVFWMRQEELEQAVAALERGEPLPAMVVHIRERRAFSRAAR
;
A
#
# COMPACT_ATOMS: atom_id res chain seq x y z
N GLU A 1 -19.17 5.53 7.66
CA GLU A 1 -18.86 4.52 8.69
C GLU A 1 -20.00 4.53 9.71
N SER A 2 -20.72 3.43 9.88
CA SER A 2 -21.73 3.30 10.93
C SER A 2 -21.06 2.67 12.15
N ASP A 3 -21.12 3.34 13.30
CA ASP A 3 -20.64 2.82 14.60
C ASP A 3 -21.51 1.69 15.16
N GLN A 4 -22.48 1.21 14.38
CA GLN A 4 -23.42 0.17 14.80
C GLN A 4 -22.71 -1.16 14.98
N VAL A 5 -22.96 -1.76 16.14
CA VAL A 5 -22.62 -3.16 16.43
C VAL A 5 -23.46 -4.05 15.49
N PRO A 6 -22.87 -5.00 14.76
CA PRO A 6 -23.64 -5.98 14.00
C PRO A 6 -24.58 -6.77 14.92
N THR A 7 -25.77 -7.09 14.44
CA THR A 7 -26.86 -7.71 15.25
C THR A 7 -26.45 -9.01 15.94
N ASP A 8 -25.51 -9.76 15.36
CA ASP A 8 -25.09 -11.08 15.84
C ASP A 8 -23.72 -11.06 16.56
N VAL A 9 -23.19 -9.88 16.90
CA VAL A 9 -21.88 -9.73 17.55
C VAL A 9 -22.05 -9.06 18.91
N ALA A 10 -21.46 -9.64 19.96
CA ALA A 10 -21.43 -9.02 21.27
C ALA A 10 -20.67 -7.68 21.21
N ALA A 11 -21.22 -6.65 21.83
CA ALA A 11 -20.58 -5.32 21.86
C ALA A 11 -19.17 -5.37 22.49
N ASP A 12 -18.99 -6.26 23.47
CA ASP A 12 -17.73 -6.48 24.19
C ASP A 12 -16.64 -7.11 23.31
N ASP A 13 -17.01 -7.83 22.24
CA ASP A 13 -16.06 -8.36 21.26
C ASP A 13 -15.84 -7.37 20.09
N TRP A 14 -16.88 -6.62 19.74
CA TRP A 14 -16.87 -5.70 18.60
C TRP A 14 -15.93 -4.51 18.81
N GLN A 15 -15.99 -3.86 19.98
CA GLN A 15 -15.15 -2.68 20.24
C GLN A 15 -13.65 -3.00 20.23
N PRO A 16 -13.16 -4.02 20.96
CA PRO A 16 -11.74 -4.38 20.93
C PRO A 16 -11.26 -4.79 19.54
N PHE A 17 -12.09 -5.50 18.76
CA PHE A 17 -11.74 -5.82 17.37
C PHE A 17 -11.56 -4.55 16.54
N ARG A 18 -12.51 -3.62 16.59
CA ARG A 18 -12.44 -2.36 15.84
C ARG A 18 -11.23 -1.53 16.21
N GLU A 19 -10.94 -1.39 17.49
CA GLU A 19 -9.79 -0.64 17.99
C GLU A 19 -8.49 -1.24 17.48
N ARG A 20 -8.32 -2.57 17.62
CA ARG A 20 -7.14 -3.27 17.13
C ARG A 20 -6.99 -3.18 15.62
N PHE A 21 -8.07 -3.35 14.87
CA PHE A 21 -8.06 -3.25 13.42
C PHE A 21 -7.71 -1.83 12.96
N ARG A 22 -8.33 -0.81 13.56
CA ARG A 22 -8.03 0.60 13.25
C ARG A 22 -6.58 0.94 13.57
N ALA A 23 -6.06 0.53 14.73
CA ALA A 23 -4.67 0.74 15.09
C ALA A 23 -3.72 0.06 14.08
N HIS A 24 -4.06 -1.15 13.65
CA HIS A 24 -3.29 -1.87 12.63
C HIS A 24 -3.29 -1.15 11.28
N VAL A 25 -4.46 -0.70 10.80
CA VAL A 25 -4.57 0.07 9.55
C VAL A 25 -3.85 1.42 9.66
N GLN A 26 -3.90 2.08 10.80
CA GLN A 26 -3.14 3.33 11.02
C GLN A 26 -1.63 3.09 10.95
N GLN A 27 -1.15 1.99 11.54
CA GLN A 27 0.27 1.66 11.57
C GLN A 27 0.78 1.17 10.22
N PHE A 28 0.04 0.30 9.52
CA PHE A 28 0.53 -0.43 8.35
C PHE A 28 -0.21 -0.10 7.05
N GLY A 29 -1.26 0.72 7.09
CA GLY A 29 -2.08 1.02 5.92
C GLY A 29 -1.46 2.00 4.92
N HIS A 30 -0.19 2.36 5.11
CA HIS A 30 0.65 3.06 4.14
C HIS A 30 1.40 2.10 3.20
N ILE A 31 1.20 0.78 3.34
CA ILE A 31 1.79 -0.22 2.47
C ILE A 31 1.36 -0.02 1.01
N ILE A 32 2.33 -0.10 0.11
CA ILE A 32 2.15 0.01 -1.34
C ILE A 32 2.62 -1.28 -2.01
N TYR A 33 1.93 -1.67 -3.08
CA TYR A 33 2.27 -2.84 -3.90
C TYR A 33 2.81 -2.46 -5.27
N ASP A 34 2.51 -1.24 -5.70
CA ASP A 34 3.06 -0.60 -6.88
C ASP A 34 3.39 0.87 -6.53
N LEU A 35 4.17 1.53 -7.38
CA LEU A 35 4.53 2.94 -7.21
C LEU A 35 3.47 3.89 -7.81
N ASP A 36 2.25 3.39 -8.03
CA ASP A 36 1.15 4.17 -8.58
C ASP A 36 0.31 4.77 -7.45
N PHE A 37 0.57 6.04 -7.15
CA PHE A 37 -0.19 6.80 -6.16
C PHE A 37 -1.62 7.11 -6.61
N ALA A 38 -2.16 6.54 -7.69
CA ALA A 38 -3.60 6.50 -7.98
C ALA A 38 -4.32 5.34 -7.27
N LYS A 39 -3.59 4.30 -6.85
CA LYS A 39 -4.16 3.14 -6.14
C LYS A 39 -4.56 3.52 -4.71
N PRO A 40 -5.77 3.14 -4.27
CA PRO A 40 -6.18 3.37 -2.90
C PRO A 40 -5.24 2.61 -1.96
N LEU A 41 -4.81 3.29 -0.91
CA LEU A 41 -4.06 2.66 0.19
C LEU A 41 -5.05 1.95 1.12
N PRO A 42 -4.60 0.99 1.94
CA PRO A 42 -5.46 0.44 2.99
C PRO A 42 -5.96 1.48 4.00
N LEU A 43 -5.25 2.61 4.16
CA LEU A 43 -5.74 3.79 4.89
C LEU A 43 -6.98 4.44 4.23
N ASP A 44 -7.09 4.39 2.91
CA ASP A 44 -8.24 4.91 2.16
C ASP A 44 -9.38 3.90 2.08
N ASP A 45 -9.03 2.64 1.84
CA ASP A 45 -9.97 1.52 1.71
C ASP A 45 -9.38 0.27 2.39
N PRO A 46 -9.78 -0.03 3.63
CA PRO A 46 -9.27 -1.17 4.37
C PRO A 46 -9.90 -2.51 3.93
N THR A 47 -10.80 -2.51 2.94
CA THR A 47 -11.51 -3.72 2.48
C THR A 47 -10.58 -4.88 2.16
N PRO A 48 -9.46 -4.71 1.42
CA PRO A 48 -8.55 -5.83 1.13
C PRO A 48 -7.94 -6.45 2.39
N MET A 49 -7.64 -5.65 3.42
CA MET A 49 -7.13 -6.16 4.70
C MET A 49 -8.21 -6.94 5.47
N LEU A 50 -9.46 -6.47 5.45
CA LEU A 50 -10.57 -7.22 6.05
C LEU A 50 -10.82 -8.55 5.33
N GLU A 51 -10.76 -8.57 4.00
CA GLU A 51 -10.90 -9.80 3.23
C GLU A 51 -9.75 -10.79 3.50
N MET A 52 -8.52 -10.29 3.70
CA MET A 52 -7.41 -11.11 4.18
C MET A 52 -7.67 -11.74 5.55
N VAL A 53 -8.18 -10.95 6.52
CA VAL A 53 -8.56 -11.48 7.85
C VAL A 53 -9.67 -12.52 7.71
N ARG A 54 -10.69 -12.26 6.90
CA ARG A 54 -11.80 -13.19 6.61
C ARG A 54 -11.30 -14.51 6.02
N MET A 55 -10.37 -14.45 5.06
CA MET A 55 -9.74 -15.62 4.45
C MET A 55 -9.04 -16.48 5.51
N TYR A 56 -8.27 -15.86 6.42
CA TYR A 56 -7.63 -16.60 7.52
C TYR A 56 -8.64 -17.25 8.47
N LEU A 57 -9.70 -16.52 8.84
CA LEU A 57 -10.76 -17.05 9.71
C LEU A 57 -11.53 -18.22 9.07
N ARG A 58 -11.59 -18.29 7.74
CA ARG A 58 -12.19 -19.40 6.99
C ARG A 58 -11.26 -20.61 6.82
N GLY A 59 -9.99 -20.50 7.24
CA GLY A 59 -8.98 -21.53 7.01
C GLY A 59 -8.53 -21.63 5.54
N GLU A 60 -8.81 -20.61 4.72
CA GLU A 60 -8.39 -20.56 3.31
C GLU A 60 -6.92 -20.09 3.17
N GLY A 61 -6.32 -19.59 4.25
CA GLY A 61 -4.90 -19.21 4.34
C GLY A 61 -4.09 -20.16 5.22
N SER A 62 -2.78 -20.24 4.97
CA SER A 62 -1.84 -20.86 5.92
C SER A 62 -1.54 -19.90 7.07
N ASP A 63 -1.45 -20.42 8.30
CA ASP A 63 -1.09 -19.60 9.47
C ASP A 63 0.23 -18.84 9.19
N PRO A 64 0.22 -17.49 9.25
CA PRO A 64 1.41 -16.68 8.98
C PRO A 64 2.61 -17.03 9.87
N HIS A 65 2.37 -17.36 11.14
CA HIS A 65 3.42 -17.71 12.10
C HIS A 65 4.00 -19.08 11.82
N GLU A 66 3.16 -20.08 11.50
CA GLU A 66 3.64 -21.40 11.10
C GLU A 66 4.44 -21.31 9.79
N ARG A 67 3.93 -20.55 8.82
CA ARG A 67 4.63 -20.31 7.56
C ARG A 67 5.98 -19.66 7.80
N GLN A 68 6.05 -18.60 8.60
CA GLN A 68 7.30 -17.92 8.95
C GLN A 68 8.28 -18.86 9.67
N GLY A 69 7.80 -19.64 10.65
CA GLY A 69 8.61 -20.63 11.36
C GLY A 69 9.16 -21.71 10.44
N SER A 70 8.36 -22.19 9.48
CA SER A 70 8.79 -23.20 8.51
C SER A 70 9.90 -22.68 7.58
N LEU A 71 9.81 -21.42 7.15
CA LEU A 71 10.82 -20.78 6.31
C LEU A 71 12.12 -20.55 7.08
N GLU A 72 12.01 -20.12 8.33
CA GLU A 72 13.17 -19.94 9.22
C GLU A 72 13.88 -21.28 9.49
N ALA A 73 13.14 -22.34 9.80
CA ALA A 73 13.71 -23.67 10.00
C ALA A 73 14.44 -24.17 8.74
N ARG A 74 13.83 -23.99 7.56
CA ARG A 74 14.47 -24.35 6.26
C ARG A 74 15.75 -23.53 6.03
N ARG A 75 15.74 -22.24 6.37
CA ARG A 75 16.92 -21.36 6.27
C ARG A 75 18.05 -21.88 7.15
N VAL A 76 17.77 -22.17 8.43
CA VAL A 76 18.77 -22.70 9.38
C VAL A 76 19.35 -24.02 8.87
N GLN A 77 18.50 -24.97 8.46
CA GLN A 77 18.96 -26.26 7.94
C GLN A 77 19.84 -26.13 6.69
N ALA A 78 19.47 -25.23 5.76
CA ALA A 78 20.25 -24.96 4.56
C ALA A 78 21.63 -24.38 4.90
N VAL A 79 21.69 -23.44 5.84
CA VAL A 79 22.94 -22.83 6.32
C VAL A 79 23.83 -23.88 6.99
N GLU A 80 23.28 -24.73 7.86
CA GLU A 80 24.02 -25.83 8.50
C GLU A 80 24.55 -26.85 7.49
N ALA A 81 23.77 -27.18 6.46
CA ALA A 81 24.19 -28.09 5.41
C ALA A 81 25.42 -27.55 4.65
N VAL A 82 25.48 -26.24 4.39
CA VAL A 82 26.66 -25.61 3.77
C VAL A 82 27.83 -25.57 4.74
N LEU A 83 27.61 -25.16 6.00
CA LEU A 83 28.66 -25.03 7.02
C LEU A 83 29.33 -26.36 7.37
N ARG A 84 28.64 -27.50 7.21
CA ARG A 84 29.24 -28.84 7.34
C ARG A 84 30.25 -29.15 6.24
N ARG A 85 30.13 -28.53 5.06
CA ARG A 85 30.96 -28.79 3.88
C ARG A 85 32.10 -27.79 3.70
N VAL A 86 32.01 -26.59 4.28
CA VAL A 86 33.02 -25.54 4.17
C VAL A 86 33.83 -25.35 5.46
N LYS A 87 35.14 -25.13 5.33
CA LYS A 87 36.08 -24.96 6.46
C LYS A 87 37.02 -23.76 6.23
N GLY A 88 37.67 -23.31 7.31
CA GLY A 88 38.69 -22.25 7.28
C GLY A 88 38.20 -20.96 6.61
N LEU A 89 39.01 -20.40 5.71
CA LEU A 89 38.72 -19.15 4.99
C LEU A 89 37.39 -19.21 4.21
N LYS A 90 37.05 -20.34 3.60
CA LYS A 90 35.77 -20.49 2.86
C LYS A 90 34.57 -20.41 3.81
N ARG A 91 34.69 -20.97 5.01
CA ARG A 91 33.65 -20.88 6.04
C ARG A 91 33.49 -19.44 6.52
N TRP A 92 34.60 -18.76 6.80
CA TRP A 92 34.59 -17.35 7.19
C TRP A 92 33.93 -16.47 6.12
N ALA A 93 34.34 -16.61 4.85
CA ALA A 93 33.76 -15.85 3.74
C ALA A 93 32.25 -16.11 3.61
N PHE A 94 31.82 -17.37 3.62
CA PHE A 94 30.40 -17.72 3.56
C PHE A 94 29.59 -17.09 4.71
N THR A 95 30.06 -17.21 5.96
CA THR A 95 29.34 -16.63 7.11
C THR A 95 29.25 -15.12 7.05
N THR A 96 30.31 -14.45 6.59
CA THR A 96 30.36 -12.99 6.47
C THR A 96 29.40 -12.51 5.37
N THR A 97 29.48 -13.09 4.18
CA THR A 97 28.59 -12.72 3.07
C THR A 97 27.13 -13.06 3.36
N LEU A 98 26.86 -14.19 4.03
CA LEU A 98 25.50 -14.55 4.42
C LEU A 98 24.90 -13.54 5.41
N ARG A 99 25.68 -13.10 6.40
CA ARG A 99 25.24 -12.07 7.36
C ARG A 99 24.90 -10.77 6.62
N TRP A 100 25.77 -10.33 5.71
CA TRP A 100 25.51 -9.12 4.91
C TRP A 100 24.27 -9.28 4.02
N ALA A 101 24.11 -10.42 3.35
CA ALA A 101 22.94 -10.67 2.52
C ALA A 101 21.63 -10.62 3.33
N GLN A 102 21.64 -11.15 4.55
CA GLN A 102 20.47 -11.13 5.44
C GLN A 102 20.16 -9.72 5.95
N SER A 103 21.18 -8.96 6.39
CA SER A 103 20.96 -7.59 6.84
C SER A 103 20.51 -6.65 5.70
N LEU A 104 21.06 -6.83 4.49
CA LEU A 104 20.67 -6.01 3.34
C LEU A 104 19.27 -6.35 2.82
N ALA A 105 18.79 -7.57 3.04
CA ALA A 105 17.41 -7.94 2.71
C ALA A 105 16.41 -7.16 3.57
N GLU A 106 16.66 -7.03 4.87
CA GLU A 106 15.84 -6.24 5.81
C GLU A 106 15.79 -4.77 5.37
N VAL A 107 16.95 -4.15 5.13
CA VAL A 107 17.05 -2.76 4.65
C VAL A 107 16.28 -2.53 3.34
N ARG A 108 16.23 -3.52 2.44
CA ARG A 108 15.47 -3.42 1.21
C ARG A 108 13.96 -3.34 1.47
N GLU A 109 13.45 -4.18 2.37
CA GLU A 109 12.03 -4.19 2.70
C GLU A 109 11.65 -2.91 3.47
N ASP A 110 12.50 -2.45 4.38
CA ASP A 110 12.32 -1.18 5.10
C ASP A 110 12.29 0.00 4.13
N GLY A 111 13.20 0.04 3.15
CA GLY A 111 13.22 1.09 2.14
C GLY A 111 11.94 1.16 1.30
N LEU A 112 11.31 0.03 0.99
CA LEU A 112 10.02 0.01 0.31
C LEU A 112 8.88 0.49 1.21
N ALA A 113 8.88 0.10 2.49
CA ALA A 113 7.90 0.56 3.47
C ALA A 113 7.99 2.09 3.69
N ASP A 114 9.22 2.61 3.80
CA ASP A 114 9.49 4.03 4.01
C ASP A 114 9.00 4.90 2.84
N ILE A 115 9.15 4.43 1.60
CA ILE A 115 8.57 5.11 0.43
C ILE A 115 7.05 5.24 0.58
N GLY A 116 6.40 4.19 1.09
CA GLY A 116 4.95 4.17 1.34
C GLY A 116 4.48 5.25 2.33
N LEU A 117 5.31 5.64 3.31
CA LEU A 117 4.95 6.66 4.31
C LEU A 117 4.61 8.02 3.69
N GLY A 118 5.18 8.36 2.53
CA GLY A 118 4.88 9.61 1.83
C GLY A 118 3.54 9.61 1.08
N TYR A 119 3.03 8.43 0.72
CA TYR A 119 1.85 8.30 -0.16
C TYR A 119 0.56 8.83 0.48
N PRO A 120 0.24 8.57 1.77
CA PRO A 120 -0.95 9.14 2.40
C PRO A 120 -1.01 10.67 2.31
N VAL A 121 0.10 11.34 2.61
CA VAL A 121 0.19 12.82 2.56
C VAL A 121 0.08 13.31 1.13
N LEU A 122 0.80 12.69 0.19
CA LEU A 122 0.72 13.04 -1.23
C LEU A 122 -0.72 12.90 -1.77
N ARG A 123 -1.38 11.78 -1.48
CA ARG A 123 -2.77 11.52 -1.89
C ARG A 123 -3.74 12.53 -1.27
N GLN A 124 -3.53 12.91 -0.01
CA GLN A 124 -4.35 13.93 0.64
C GLN A 124 -4.22 15.28 -0.07
N ILE A 125 -2.99 15.72 -0.39
CA ILE A 125 -2.73 16.97 -1.10
C ILE A 125 -3.34 16.95 -2.50
N LEU A 126 -3.11 15.87 -3.26
CA LEU A 126 -3.63 15.73 -4.62
C LEU A 126 -5.16 15.70 -4.64
N ARG A 127 -5.81 14.98 -3.73
CA ARG A 127 -7.28 14.98 -3.63
C ARG A 127 -7.84 16.34 -3.28
N GLU A 128 -7.16 17.09 -2.41
CA GLU A 128 -7.58 18.46 -2.09
C GLU A 128 -7.47 19.37 -3.32
N LEU A 129 -6.39 19.26 -4.10
CA LEU A 129 -6.27 19.94 -5.38
C LEU A 129 -7.39 19.50 -6.34
N GLY A 130 -7.67 18.20 -6.42
CA GLY A 130 -8.77 17.65 -7.21
C GLY A 130 -10.13 18.24 -6.82
N ARG A 131 -10.43 18.39 -5.53
CA ARG A 131 -11.67 19.05 -5.07
C ARG A 131 -11.77 20.48 -5.57
N ARG A 132 -10.69 21.25 -5.54
CA ARG A 132 -10.67 22.63 -6.06
C ARG A 132 -10.91 22.65 -7.57
N LEU A 133 -10.33 21.71 -8.30
CA LEU A 133 -10.53 21.57 -9.75
C LEU A 133 -11.96 21.16 -10.12
N VAL A 134 -12.62 20.35 -9.27
CA VAL A 134 -14.06 20.05 -9.42
C VAL A 134 -14.90 21.31 -9.24
N ASN A 135 -14.58 22.16 -8.26
CA ASN A 135 -15.34 23.39 -7.99
C ASN A 135 -15.34 24.37 -9.17
N VAL A 136 -14.28 24.37 -9.99
CA VAL A 136 -14.17 25.18 -11.22
C VAL A 136 -14.49 24.38 -12.49
N GLN A 137 -15.06 23.18 -12.34
CA GLN A 137 -15.53 22.31 -13.43
C GLN A 137 -14.43 21.82 -14.41
N THR A 138 -13.16 21.80 -13.98
CA THR A 138 -12.04 21.28 -14.80
C THR A 138 -12.06 19.75 -14.91
N ILE A 139 -12.44 19.07 -13.82
CA ILE A 139 -12.55 17.60 -13.71
C ILE A 139 -13.87 17.21 -13.03
N GLU A 140 -14.31 15.94 -13.16
CA GLU A 140 -15.62 15.49 -12.64
C GLU A 140 -15.56 15.02 -11.18
N ARG A 141 -14.47 14.37 -10.79
CA ARG A 141 -14.28 13.80 -9.45
C ARG A 141 -12.93 14.23 -8.88
N PRO A 142 -12.79 14.39 -7.55
CA PRO A 142 -11.50 14.76 -6.96
C PRO A 142 -10.37 13.81 -7.31
N ASP A 143 -10.65 12.50 -7.35
CA ASP A 143 -9.66 11.49 -7.70
C ASP A 143 -9.22 11.57 -9.17
N ASP A 144 -9.98 12.19 -10.07
CA ASP A 144 -9.60 12.32 -11.49
C ASP A 144 -8.26 13.06 -11.68
N VAL A 145 -7.81 13.80 -10.67
CA VAL A 145 -6.47 14.41 -10.59
C VAL A 145 -5.34 13.40 -10.80
N PHE A 146 -5.49 12.13 -10.38
CA PHE A 146 -4.46 11.10 -10.55
C PHE A 146 -4.27 10.65 -12.01
N TRP A 147 -5.19 11.04 -12.90
CA TRP A 147 -5.11 10.74 -14.33
C TRP A 147 -4.65 11.94 -15.16
N MET A 148 -4.33 13.07 -14.51
CA MET A 148 -3.74 14.23 -15.15
C MET A 148 -2.23 14.06 -15.26
N ARG A 149 -1.65 14.52 -16.37
CA ARG A 149 -0.20 14.66 -16.48
C ARG A 149 0.27 15.88 -15.70
N GLN A 150 1.56 15.93 -15.37
CA GLN A 150 2.12 17.05 -14.62
C GLN A 150 1.87 18.38 -15.33
N GLU A 151 2.08 18.46 -16.65
CA GLU A 151 1.90 19.69 -17.41
C GLU A 151 0.44 20.16 -17.44
N GLU A 152 -0.50 19.21 -17.48
CA GLU A 152 -1.93 19.49 -17.42
C GLU A 152 -2.35 20.00 -16.04
N LEU A 153 -1.74 19.44 -14.99
CA LEU A 153 -1.98 19.87 -13.62
C LEU A 153 -1.42 21.27 -13.37
N GLU A 154 -0.23 21.57 -13.87
CA GLU A 154 0.38 22.91 -13.80
C GLU A 154 -0.48 23.95 -14.52
N GLN A 155 -0.97 23.65 -15.72
CA GLN A 155 -1.92 24.50 -16.44
C GLN A 155 -3.22 24.70 -15.64
N ALA A 156 -3.73 23.63 -15.03
CA ALA A 156 -4.92 23.64 -14.20
C ALA A 156 -4.78 24.54 -12.97
N VAL A 157 -3.66 24.45 -12.28
CA VAL A 157 -3.33 25.32 -11.13
C VAL A 157 -3.21 26.77 -11.58
N ALA A 158 -2.50 27.05 -12.67
CA ALA A 158 -2.31 28.42 -13.15
C ALA A 158 -3.63 29.09 -13.55
N ALA A 159 -4.56 28.36 -14.17
CA ALA A 159 -5.88 28.90 -14.48
C ALA A 159 -6.75 29.09 -13.22
N LEU A 160 -6.65 28.16 -12.26
CA LEU A 160 -7.33 28.27 -10.97
C LEU A 160 -6.92 29.55 -10.22
N GLU A 161 -5.63 29.89 -10.23
CA GLU A 161 -5.11 31.12 -9.63
C GLU A 161 -5.63 32.39 -10.31
N ARG A 162 -5.92 32.33 -11.63
CA ARG A 162 -6.51 33.44 -12.40
C ARG A 162 -8.04 33.48 -12.32
N GLY A 163 -8.68 32.49 -11.69
CA GLY A 163 -10.14 32.35 -11.68
C GLY A 163 -10.72 32.03 -13.06
N GLU A 164 -9.91 31.52 -13.98
CA GLU A 164 -10.33 31.17 -15.34
C GLU A 164 -10.87 29.74 -15.37
N PRO A 165 -12.03 29.50 -15.98
CA PRO A 165 -12.50 28.14 -16.23
C PRO A 165 -11.60 27.49 -17.28
N LEU A 166 -11.05 26.32 -16.97
CA LEU A 166 -10.40 25.48 -17.98
C LEU A 166 -11.44 24.56 -18.60
N PRO A 167 -11.56 24.55 -19.94
CA PRO A 167 -12.40 23.58 -20.62
C PRO A 167 -12.06 22.15 -20.20
N ALA A 168 -13.11 21.37 -20.01
CA ALA A 168 -13.11 20.05 -19.40
C ALA A 168 -12.01 19.10 -19.93
N MET A 169 -10.99 18.82 -19.11
CA MET A 169 -10.00 17.74 -19.32
C MET A 169 -10.64 16.34 -19.19
N VAL A 170 -11.94 16.32 -18.89
CA VAL A 170 -12.80 15.16 -18.64
C VAL A 170 -12.71 14.09 -19.73
N VAL A 171 -12.68 14.48 -21.01
CA VAL A 171 -12.61 13.51 -22.12
C VAL A 171 -11.30 12.72 -22.07
N HIS A 172 -10.17 13.41 -21.97
CA HIS A 172 -8.85 12.79 -21.90
C HIS A 172 -8.69 11.92 -20.65
N ILE A 173 -9.21 12.36 -19.49
CA ILE A 173 -9.17 11.56 -18.26
C ILE A 173 -10.03 10.30 -18.40
N ARG A 174 -11.24 10.41 -18.98
CA ARG A 174 -12.11 9.25 -19.22
C ARG A 174 -11.45 8.22 -20.15
N GLU A 175 -10.81 8.66 -21.22
CA GLU A 175 -10.06 7.80 -22.15
C GLU A 175 -8.92 7.08 -21.44
N ARG A 176 -8.12 7.79 -20.65
CA ARG A 176 -7.00 7.19 -19.88
C ARG A 176 -7.49 6.16 -18.86
N ARG A 177 -8.59 6.45 -18.17
CA ARG A 177 -9.23 5.50 -17.24
C ARG A 177 -9.73 4.26 -17.97
N ALA A 178 -10.33 4.43 -19.15
CA ALA A 178 -10.81 3.32 -19.96
C ALA A 178 -9.63 2.44 -20.44
N PHE A 179 -8.57 3.06 -20.95
CA PHE A 179 -7.36 2.37 -21.37
C PHE A 179 -6.71 1.59 -20.21
N SER A 180 -6.53 2.23 -19.05
CA SER A 180 -5.95 1.59 -17.85
C SER A 180 -6.79 0.41 -17.35
N ARG A 181 -8.12 0.47 -17.47
CA ARG A 181 -9.00 -0.66 -17.13
C ARG A 181 -8.90 -1.81 -18.12
N ALA A 182 -8.71 -1.53 -19.41
CA ALA A 182 -8.58 -2.55 -20.45
C ALA A 182 -7.20 -3.24 -20.46
N ALA A 183 -6.18 -2.57 -19.94
CA ALA A 183 -4.81 -3.09 -19.85
C ALA A 183 -4.53 -3.90 -18.57
N ARG A 184 -5.51 -4.03 -17.66
CA ARG A 184 -5.45 -4.88 -16.46
C ARG A 184 -6.08 -6.23 -16.75
#